data_AF-A0A0Q0WMQ5-F1
#
_entry.id   AF-A0A0Q0WMQ5-F1
#
_cell.length_a   1.000
_cell.length_b   1.000
_cell.length_c   1.000
_cell.angle_alpha   90.00
_cell.angle_beta   90.00
_cell.angle_gamma   90.00
#
_symmetry.space_group_name_H-M   'P 1'
#
loop_
_entity.id
_entity.type
_entity.pdbx_description
1 polymer ?
#
loop_
_entity_poly.entity_id
_entity_poly.type
_entity_poly.pdbx_seq_one_letter_code
_entity_poly.pdbx_strand_id
1 'polypeptide(L)'
;MIFAITIPTLAEDRPVADLLEEANRSLAEGSVADALESLNRSLDLDPNQSEAWLLWGEIALRNLSDREMAAESFDGALKIDPDNVPAWNNKGLAHPGVDRRGPRPPMIGEESNEVPS
;
A
#
# COMPACT_ATOMS: atom_id res chain seq x y z
N MET A 1 2.61 -23.72 -41.95
CA MET A 1 2.81 -24.15 -40.55
C MET A 1 3.54 -23.01 -39.85
N ILE A 2 2.81 -22.12 -39.19
CA ILE A 2 3.39 -20.99 -38.44
C ILE A 2 3.20 -21.35 -36.98
N PHE A 3 4.31 -21.51 -36.25
CA PHE A 3 4.29 -21.68 -34.81
C PHE A 3 3.85 -20.35 -34.19
N ALA A 4 2.66 -20.34 -33.58
CA ALA A 4 2.26 -19.27 -32.69
C ALA A 4 3.21 -19.30 -31.50
N ILE A 5 4.14 -18.34 -31.46
CA ILE A 5 4.96 -18.10 -30.30
C ILE A 5 4.03 -17.41 -29.29
N THR A 6 3.49 -18.20 -28.37
CA THR A 6 2.86 -17.68 -27.15
C THR A 6 3.91 -16.84 -26.43
N ILE A 7 3.79 -15.51 -26.51
CA ILE A 7 4.43 -14.60 -25.58
C ILE A 7 3.37 -14.30 -24.51
N PRO A 8 3.40 -14.92 -23.32
CA PRO A 8 2.59 -14.44 -22.21
C PRO A 8 3.41 -13.35 -21.53
N THR A 9 3.25 -12.11 -21.97
CA THR A 9 3.69 -10.98 -21.15
C THR A 9 2.51 -10.03 -21.02
N LEU A 10 1.65 -10.43 -20.10
CA LEU A 10 0.53 -9.70 -19.53
C LEU A 10 1.05 -8.43 -18.83
N ALA A 11 1.65 -7.51 -19.58
CA ALA A 11 1.69 -6.09 -19.24
C ALA A 11 0.33 -5.50 -19.65
N GLU A 12 -0.73 -6.13 -19.16
CA GLU A 12 -2.07 -5.60 -19.32
C GLU A 12 -2.17 -4.35 -18.48
N ASP A 13 -2.87 -3.37 -19.03
CA ASP A 13 -3.41 -2.18 -18.40
C ASP A 13 -4.34 -2.63 -17.26
N ARG A 14 -3.78 -3.25 -16.21
CA ARG A 14 -4.56 -3.84 -15.14
C ARG A 14 -5.18 -2.67 -14.40
N PRO A 15 -6.52 -2.62 -14.32
CA PRO A 15 -7.17 -1.54 -13.62
C PRO A 15 -6.68 -1.55 -12.18
N VAL A 16 -6.56 -0.36 -11.62
CA VAL A 16 -5.93 -0.17 -10.31
C VAL A 16 -6.65 -0.96 -9.20
N ALA A 17 -7.95 -1.21 -9.39
CA ALA A 17 -8.77 -2.08 -8.56
C ALA A 17 -8.29 -3.55 -8.51
N ASP A 18 -7.82 -4.11 -9.62
CA ASP A 18 -7.35 -5.50 -9.67
C ASP A 18 -6.06 -5.68 -8.85
N LEU A 19 -5.23 -4.64 -8.77
CA LEU A 19 -4.00 -4.65 -7.97
C LEU A 19 -4.31 -4.63 -6.46
N LEU A 20 -5.40 -3.98 -6.05
CA LEU A 20 -5.88 -4.01 -4.67
C LEU A 20 -6.46 -5.37 -4.30
N GLU A 21 -7.20 -5.99 -5.21
CA GLU A 21 -7.72 -7.34 -5.00
C GLU A 21 -6.58 -8.36 -4.88
N GLU A 22 -5.56 -8.25 -5.74
CA GLU A 22 -4.35 -9.06 -5.66
C GLU A 22 -3.65 -8.89 -4.31
N ALA A 23 -3.43 -7.65 -3.88
CA ALA A 23 -2.77 -7.38 -2.60
C ALA A 23 -3.52 -8.03 -1.43
N ASN A 24 -4.85 -7.93 -1.42
CA ASN A 24 -5.68 -8.60 -0.42
C ASN A 24 -5.57 -10.12 -0.47
N ARG A 25 -5.55 -10.70 -1.67
CA ARG A 25 -5.36 -12.15 -1.85
C ARG A 25 -3.99 -12.60 -1.37
N SER A 26 -2.91 -11.92 -1.75
CA SER A 26 -1.55 -12.22 -1.30
C SER A 26 -1.43 -12.13 0.22
N LEU A 27 -2.10 -11.16 0.87
CA LEU A 27 -2.19 -11.11 2.33
C LEU A 27 -2.92 -12.30 2.93
N ALA A 28 -4.00 -12.76 2.31
CA ALA A 28 -4.72 -13.96 2.75
C ALA A 28 -3.87 -15.23 2.60
N GLU A 29 -3.00 -15.27 1.59
CA GLU A 29 -2.01 -16.32 1.37
C GLU A 29 -0.78 -16.21 2.29
N GLY A 30 -0.63 -15.08 3.01
CA GLY A 30 0.48 -14.80 3.92
C GLY A 30 1.73 -14.22 3.24
N SER A 31 1.66 -13.91 1.94
CA SER A 31 2.76 -13.27 1.21
C SER A 31 2.66 -11.75 1.32
N VAL A 32 3.29 -11.20 2.37
CA VAL A 32 3.31 -9.75 2.64
C VAL A 32 4.10 -9.00 1.57
N ALA A 33 5.17 -9.60 1.03
CA ALA A 33 6.01 -8.97 0.02
C ALA A 33 5.26 -8.74 -1.30
N ASP A 34 4.53 -9.75 -1.78
CA ASP A 34 3.74 -9.65 -3.03
C ASP A 34 2.57 -8.66 -2.89
N ALA A 35 1.98 -8.60 -1.68
CA ALA A 35 0.95 -7.63 -1.37
C ALA A 35 1.47 -6.19 -1.44
N LEU A 36 2.65 -5.94 -0.86
CA LEU A 36 3.30 -4.63 -0.91
C LEU A 36 3.71 -4.25 -2.33
N GLU A 37 4.19 -5.19 -3.14
CA GLU A 37 4.52 -4.95 -4.55
C GLU A 37 3.28 -4.55 -5.37
N SER A 38 2.17 -5.27 -5.18
CA SER A 38 0.90 -5.00 -5.85
C SER A 38 0.31 -3.66 -5.43
N LEU A 39 0.38 -3.35 -4.13
CA LEU A 39 -0.02 -2.04 -3.60
C LEU A 39 0.84 -0.90 -4.12
N ASN A 40 2.16 -1.09 -4.21
CA ASN A 40 3.06 -0.07 -4.71
C ASN A 40 2.74 0.27 -6.17
N ARG A 41 2.53 -0.76 -7.01
CA ARG A 41 2.05 -0.55 -8.39
C ARG A 41 0.69 0.14 -8.44
N SER A 42 -0.21 -0.20 -7.51
CA SER A 42 -1.53 0.43 -7.42
C SER A 42 -1.40 1.93 -7.14
N LEU A 43 -0.57 2.31 -6.17
CA LEU A 43 -0.29 3.70 -5.78
C LEU A 43 0.53 4.48 -6.83
N ASP A 44 1.40 3.80 -7.58
CA ASP A 44 2.12 4.39 -8.71
C ASP A 44 1.18 4.79 -9.86
N LEU A 45 0.12 3.99 -10.08
CA LEU A 45 -0.89 4.26 -11.11
C LEU A 45 -1.93 5.29 -10.64
N ASP A 46 -2.41 5.16 -9.40
CA ASP A 46 -3.30 6.12 -8.77
C ASP A 46 -2.96 6.33 -7.29
N PRO A 47 -2.28 7.43 -6.94
CA PRO A 47 -1.91 7.74 -5.56
C PRO A 47 -3.10 8.23 -4.72
N ASN A 48 -4.25 8.51 -5.33
CA ASN A 48 -5.44 9.03 -4.65
C ASN A 48 -6.43 7.92 -4.25
N GLN A 49 -5.94 6.70 -4.03
CA GLN A 49 -6.77 5.59 -3.58
C GLN A 49 -6.70 5.41 -2.06
N SER A 50 -7.72 5.86 -1.35
CA SER A 50 -7.78 5.73 0.11
C SER A 50 -7.67 4.28 0.58
N GLU A 51 -8.21 3.33 -0.18
CA GLU A 51 -8.18 1.89 0.14
C GLU A 51 -6.78 1.29 0.02
N ALA A 52 -5.97 1.72 -0.94
CA ALA A 52 -4.58 1.32 -1.08
C ALA A 52 -3.77 1.73 0.17
N TRP A 53 -3.94 2.98 0.59
CA TRP A 53 -3.32 3.55 1.78
C TRP A 53 -3.77 2.86 3.07
N LEU A 54 -5.06 2.53 3.18
CA LEU A 54 -5.61 1.77 4.28
C LEU A 54 -4.93 0.38 4.38
N LEU A 55 -4.88 -0.35 3.26
CA LEU A 55 -4.29 -1.69 3.24
C LEU A 55 -2.80 -1.65 3.57
N TRP A 56 -2.08 -0.66 3.06
CA TRP A 56 -0.67 -0.43 3.41
C TRP A 56 -0.47 -0.25 4.92
N GLY A 57 -1.30 0.58 5.54
CA GLY A 57 -1.25 0.81 6.98
C GLY A 57 -1.57 -0.45 7.79
N GLU A 58 -2.52 -1.26 7.33
CA GLU A 58 -2.83 -2.55 7.96
C GLU A 58 -1.66 -3.52 7.89
N ILE A 59 -0.96 -3.58 6.76
CA ILE A 59 0.24 -4.39 6.60
C ILE A 59 1.34 -3.90 7.55
N ALA A 60 1.61 -2.59 7.58
CA ALA A 60 2.60 -2.00 8.46
C ALA A 60 2.31 -2.33 9.93
N LEU A 61 1.06 -2.19 10.36
CA LEU A 61 0.65 -2.45 11.74
C LEU A 61 0.71 -3.93 12.12
N ARG A 62 0.23 -4.83 11.24
CA ARG A 62 0.03 -6.24 11.56
C ARG A 62 1.23 -7.13 11.23
N ASN A 63 1.94 -6.81 10.15
CA ASN A 63 3.01 -7.66 9.60
C ASN A 63 4.39 -7.07 9.89
N LEU A 64 4.57 -5.76 9.75
CA LEU A 64 5.85 -5.10 9.98
C LEU A 64 6.02 -4.62 11.43
N SER A 65 4.92 -4.56 12.19
CA SER A 65 4.88 -3.97 13.54
C SER A 65 5.38 -2.52 13.60
N ASP A 66 5.35 -1.82 12.46
CA ASP A 66 5.75 -0.43 12.32
C ASP A 66 4.50 0.46 12.49
N ARG A 67 4.35 1.02 13.69
CA ARG A 67 3.16 1.79 14.07
C ARG A 67 3.19 3.19 13.48
N GLU A 68 4.38 3.77 13.39
CA GLU A 68 4.63 5.06 12.78
C GLU A 68 4.22 5.04 11.30
N MET A 69 4.74 4.08 10.54
CA MET A 69 4.41 3.90 9.12
C MET A 69 2.92 3.56 8.91
N ALA A 70 2.33 2.78 9.82
CA ALA A 70 0.90 2.50 9.78
C ALA A 70 0.06 3.77 9.96
N ALA A 71 0.38 4.60 10.95
CA ALA A 71 -0.34 5.86 11.20
C ALA A 71 -0.19 6.85 10.04
N GLU A 72 0.99 6.96 9.44
CA GLU A 72 1.20 7.77 8.24
C GLU A 72 0.32 7.27 7.10
N SER A 73 0.27 5.96 6.87
CA SER A 73 -0.56 5.36 5.82
C SER A 73 -2.05 5.63 6.05
N PHE A 74 -2.54 5.49 7.29
CA PHE A 74 -3.93 5.82 7.63
C PHE A 74 -4.24 7.31 7.49
N ASP A 75 -3.29 8.20 7.81
CA ASP A 75 -3.45 9.62 7.53
C ASP A 75 -3.51 9.91 6.03
N GLY A 76 -2.96 9.04 5.19
CA GLY A 76 -2.99 9.16 3.73
C GLY A 76 -4.37 8.83 3.21
N ALA A 77 -4.89 7.69 3.68
CA ALA A 77 -6.26 7.29 3.44
C ALA A 77 -7.25 8.38 3.86
N LEU A 78 -7.07 8.98 5.06
CA LEU A 78 -7.95 10.02 5.60
C LEU A 78 -7.81 11.39 4.93
N LYS A 79 -6.66 11.69 4.30
CA LYS A 79 -6.52 12.90 3.47
C LYS A 79 -7.34 12.80 2.19
N ILE A 80 -7.43 11.60 1.63
CA ILE A 80 -8.15 11.31 0.39
C ILE A 80 -9.65 11.15 0.68
N ASP A 81 -9.96 10.33 1.67
CA ASP A 81 -11.31 10.05 2.14
C ASP A 81 -11.38 10.27 3.66
N PRO A 82 -11.73 11.49 4.09
CA PRO A 82 -11.87 11.84 5.51
C PRO A 82 -12.94 11.03 6.26
N ASP A 83 -13.89 10.45 5.53
CA ASP A 83 -15.01 9.69 6.07
C ASP A 83 -14.70 8.17 6.12
N ASN A 84 -13.47 7.76 5.79
CA ASN A 84 -13.03 6.38 5.85
C ASN A 84 -12.96 5.87 7.31
N VAL A 85 -14.07 5.30 7.77
CA VAL A 85 -14.23 4.75 9.14
C VAL A 85 -13.16 3.69 9.47
N PRO A 86 -12.84 2.73 8.59
CA PRO A 86 -11.73 1.79 8.83
C PRO A 86 -10.40 2.48 9.13
N ALA A 87 -10.03 3.51 8.37
CA ALA A 87 -8.78 4.24 8.57
C ALA A 87 -8.74 4.93 9.95
N TRP A 88 -9.84 5.54 10.38
CA TRP A 88 -9.93 6.11 11.74
C TRP A 88 -9.76 5.07 12.85
N ASN A 89 -10.43 3.92 12.72
CA ASN A 89 -10.32 2.83 13.69
C ASN A 89 -8.89 2.30 13.77
N ASN A 90 -8.28 2.01 12.62
CA ASN A 90 -6.93 1.45 12.57
C ASN A 90 -5.87 2.46 12.98
N LYS A 91 -6.07 3.76 12.72
CA LYS A 91 -5.20 4.83 13.24
C LYS A 91 -5.19 4.86 14.77
N GLY A 92 -6.35 4.71 15.41
CA GLY A 92 -6.45 4.60 16.87
C GLY A 92 -5.72 3.37 17.44
N LEU A 93 -5.66 2.28 16.68
CA LEU A 93 -4.88 1.09 17.03
C LEU A 93 -3.36 1.30 16.86
N ALA A 94 -2.94 2.05 15.84
CA ALA A 94 -1.54 2.37 15.60
C ALA A 94 -0.98 3.30 16.71
N HIS A 95 -1.72 4.35 17.08
CA HIS A 95 -1.34 5.26 18.17
C HIS A 95 -2.54 5.63 19.05
N PRO A 96 -2.55 5.26 20.35
CA PRO A 96 -3.61 5.69 21.28
C PRO A 96 -3.52 7.18 21.69
N GLY A 97 -2.70 7.99 21.02
CA GLY A 97 -2.49 9.41 21.33
C GLY A 97 -2.30 10.23 20.06
N VAL A 98 -3.27 11.10 19.77
CA VAL A 98 -3.37 11.97 18.61
C VAL A 98 -2.15 12.89 18.46
N ASP A 99 -1.45 12.87 17.32
CA ASP A 99 -0.85 14.07 16.75
C ASP A 99 -0.74 13.98 15.21
N ARG A 100 -1.01 15.11 14.56
CA ARG A 100 -1.22 15.30 13.14
C ARG A 100 0.09 15.61 12.45
N ARG A 101 0.69 14.64 11.78
CA ARG A 101 1.71 14.89 10.75
C ARG A 101 1.26 14.19 9.48
N GLY A 102 0.87 15.00 8.49
CA GLY A 102 0.32 14.48 7.25
C GLY A 102 1.37 13.66 6.49
N PRO A 103 0.97 12.58 5.81
CA PRO A 103 1.91 11.64 5.21
C PRO A 103 2.57 12.12 3.94
N ARG A 104 3.73 11.52 3.72
CA ARG A 104 4.32 11.16 2.43
C ARG A 104 4.34 9.61 2.39
N PRO A 105 4.01 8.95 1.28
CA PRO A 105 4.18 7.49 1.19
C PRO A 105 5.67 7.16 1.28
N PRO A 106 6.10 6.20 2.11
CA PRO A 106 7.41 5.61 1.92
C PRO A 106 7.37 4.82 0.61
N MET A 107 7.87 5.45 -0.45
CA MET A 107 8.15 4.74 -1.70
C MET A 107 9.26 3.75 -1.38
N ILE A 108 9.01 2.46 -1.62
CA ILE A 108 9.99 1.39 -1.41
C ILE A 108 11.15 1.63 -2.40
N GLY A 109 12.11 2.45 -1.97
CA GLY A 109 13.09 3.11 -2.84
C GLY A 109 13.74 4.36 -2.23
N GLU A 110 13.11 5.02 -1.24
CA GLU A 110 13.73 6.16 -0.52
C GLU A 110 14.63 5.75 0.67
N GLU A 111 14.88 4.46 0.91
CA GLU A 111 15.74 4.00 2.04
C GLU A 111 17.21 3.73 1.71
N SER A 112 17.74 4.16 0.55
CA SER A 112 19.14 3.80 0.19
C SER A 112 20.09 4.95 -0.18
N ASN A 113 19.76 6.22 0.11
CA ASN A 113 20.67 7.33 -0.25
C ASN A 113 20.85 8.43 0.81
N GLU A 114 20.89 8.08 2.09
CA GLU A 114 21.63 8.87 3.09
C GLU A 114 22.87 8.11 3.56
N VAL A 115 23.90 8.11 2.70
CA VAL A 115 25.28 8.19 3.17
C VAL A 115 25.81 9.56 2.75
N PRO A 116 25.90 10.52 3.68
CA PRO A 116 27.21 11.14 3.95
C PRO A 116 27.34 11.62 5.43
N SER A 117 28.48 11.59 6.12
CA SER A 117 29.88 11.20 5.85
C SER A 117 30.51 10.71 7.16
#